data_AF-A0AAP5BH58-F1
#
_entry.id   AF-A0AAP5BH58-F1
#
_cell.length_a   1.000
_cell.length_b   1.000
_cell.length_c   1.000
_cell.angle_alpha   90.00
_cell.angle_beta   90.00
_cell.angle_gamma   90.00
#
_symmetry.space_group_name_H-M   'P 1'
#
loop_
_entity.id
_entity.type
_entity.pdbx_description
1 polymer ?
#
loop_
_entity_poly.entity_id
_entity_poly.type
_entity_poly.pdbx_seq_one_letter_code
_entity_poly.pdbx_strand_id
1 'polypeptide(L)'
;MTLTITSQAFQQNGEIPPQHTCQGADVSPPLAWSGVPANAKSLALIVDDPDAPDPAAPKMTWVHWVLYNIPPTATGLPEGAAAGSLPGGTLEGTNDFRRAAYGGPCPPVMR
;
A
#
# COMPACT_ATOMS: atom_id res chain seq x y z
N MET A 1 -14.50 2.12 -18.60
CA MET A 1 -14.53 2.62 -17.21
C MET A 1 -13.09 2.77 -16.75
N THR A 2 -12.82 3.76 -15.91
CA THR A 2 -11.48 4.02 -15.37
C THR A 2 -11.31 3.26 -14.06
N LEU A 3 -10.16 2.62 -13.86
CA LEU A 3 -9.81 2.03 -12.56
C LEU A 3 -9.60 3.14 -11.54
N THR A 4 -10.29 3.07 -10.41
CA THR A 4 -10.20 4.05 -9.32
C THR A 4 -9.92 3.33 -8.02
N ILE A 5 -9.05 3.90 -7.19
CA ILE A 5 -8.71 3.43 -5.84
C ILE A 5 -8.99 4.55 -4.83
N THR A 6 -9.52 4.19 -3.67
CA THR A 6 -9.91 5.10 -2.58
C THR A 6 -9.62 4.47 -1.23
N SER A 7 -9.49 5.30 -0.20
CA SER A 7 -9.39 4.87 1.19
C SER A 7 -10.47 5.57 2.01
N GLN A 8 -11.05 4.88 2.99
CA GLN A 8 -11.94 5.52 3.97
C GLN A 8 -11.15 6.25 5.06
N ALA A 9 -9.85 5.94 5.22
CA ALA A 9 -9.01 6.55 6.25
C ALA A 9 -8.50 7.94 5.87
N PHE A 10 -8.28 8.20 4.57
CA PHE A 10 -7.79 9.49 4.09
C PHE A 10 -8.19 9.74 2.64
N GLN A 11 -8.26 11.03 2.27
CA GLN A 11 -8.49 11.46 0.90
C GLN A 11 -7.18 11.50 0.10
N GLN A 12 -7.28 11.50 -1.24
CA GLN A 12 -6.11 11.73 -2.09
C GLN A 12 -5.40 13.04 -1.70
N ASN A 13 -4.08 12.98 -1.52
CA ASN A 13 -3.24 14.08 -1.04
C ASN A 13 -3.56 14.57 0.39
N GLY A 14 -4.40 13.84 1.13
CA GLY A 14 -4.68 14.10 2.54
C GLY A 14 -3.60 13.51 3.45
N GLU A 15 -3.62 13.94 4.71
CA GLU A 15 -2.76 13.38 5.75
C GLU A 15 -3.13 11.91 6.03
N ILE A 16 -2.11 11.05 6.12
CA ILE A 16 -2.29 9.65 6.49
C ILE A 16 -2.40 9.56 8.02
N PRO A 17 -3.50 9.01 8.57
CA PRO A 17 -3.68 8.88 10.02
C PRO A 17 -2.52 8.14 10.69
N PRO A 18 -2.08 8.55 11.90
CA PRO A 18 -0.92 7.95 12.58
C PRO A 18 -0.98 6.43 12.76
N GLN A 19 -2.18 5.85 12.85
CA GLN A 19 -2.37 4.40 12.94
C GLN A 19 -1.76 3.62 11.76
N HIS A 20 -1.65 4.24 10.58
CA HIS A 20 -1.06 3.66 9.38
C HIS A 20 0.42 4.02 9.20
N THR A 21 1.04 4.67 10.18
CA THR A 21 2.44 5.12 10.12
C THR A 21 3.24 4.48 11.25
N CYS A 22 4.55 4.69 11.24
CA CYS A 22 5.42 4.23 12.34
C CYS A 22 5.14 4.91 13.68
N GLN A 23 4.33 5.98 13.70
CA GLN A 23 3.94 6.70 14.92
C GLN A 23 2.73 6.04 15.62
N GLY A 24 2.08 5.07 14.97
CA GLY A 24 0.93 4.34 15.52
C GLY A 24 1.10 2.84 15.40
N ALA A 25 0.04 2.16 14.95
CA ALA A 25 -0.03 0.70 14.92
C ALA A 25 0.66 0.06 13.71
N ASP A 26 1.14 0.85 12.74
CA ASP A 26 1.78 0.38 11.50
C ASP A 26 0.88 -0.56 10.67
N VAL A 27 -0.45 -0.33 10.68
CA VAL A 27 -1.42 -1.17 9.96
C VAL A 27 -1.76 -0.60 8.59
N SER A 28 -1.95 -1.46 7.58
CA SER A 28 -2.30 -0.99 6.24
C SER A 28 -3.63 -0.23 6.24
N PRO A 29 -3.80 0.84 5.43
CA PRO A 29 -5.08 1.53 5.31
C PRO A 29 -6.12 0.65 4.62
N PRO A 30 -7.43 0.85 4.90
CA PRO A 30 -8.48 0.22 4.13
C PRO A 30 -8.47 0.79 2.71
N LEU A 31 -8.42 -0.09 1.70
CA LEU A 31 -8.41 0.29 0.29
C LEU A 31 -9.64 -0.28 -0.39
N ALA A 32 -10.29 0.53 -1.22
CA ALA A 32 -11.40 0.10 -2.06
C ALA A 32 -11.13 0.55 -3.49
N TRP A 33 -11.38 -0.32 -4.47
CA TRP A 33 -11.24 0.01 -5.87
C TRP A 33 -12.44 -0.43 -6.69
N SER A 34 -12.64 0.26 -7.82
CA SER A 34 -13.74 0.02 -8.75
C SER A 34 -13.28 0.27 -10.19
N GLY A 35 -14.08 -0.17 -11.16
CA GLY A 35 -13.75 0.03 -12.58
C GLY A 35 -12.63 -0.88 -13.10
N VAL A 36 -12.41 -2.03 -12.46
CA VAL A 36 -11.50 -3.08 -12.95
C VAL A 36 -11.92 -3.50 -14.37
N PRO A 37 -11.02 -3.45 -15.37
CA PRO A 37 -11.35 -3.86 -16.73
C PRO A 37 -11.83 -5.32 -16.78
N ALA A 38 -12.87 -5.61 -17.57
CA ALA A 38 -13.47 -6.94 -17.64
C ALA A 38 -12.50 -8.04 -18.13
N ASN A 39 -11.44 -7.66 -18.85
CA ASN A 39 -10.40 -8.56 -19.34
C ASN A 39 -9.19 -8.67 -18.39
N ALA A 40 -9.18 -7.96 -17.25
CA ALA A 40 -8.11 -8.07 -16.26
C ALA A 40 -8.00 -9.50 -15.74
N LYS A 41 -6.78 -10.02 -15.68
CA LYS A 41 -6.49 -11.37 -15.17
C LYS A 41 -6.10 -11.36 -13.70
N SER A 42 -5.50 -10.26 -13.26
CA SER A 42 -5.06 -10.01 -11.90
C SER A 42 -4.81 -8.52 -11.71
N LEU A 43 -4.73 -8.09 -10.46
CA LEU A 43 -4.29 -6.75 -10.06
C LEU A 43 -2.97 -6.86 -9.28
N ALA A 44 -2.26 -5.75 -9.22
CA ALA A 44 -1.10 -5.55 -8.36
C ALA A 44 -1.25 -4.23 -7.62
N LEU A 45 -0.74 -4.17 -6.40
CA LEU A 45 -0.66 -2.97 -5.58
C LEU A 45 0.80 -2.74 -5.19
N ILE A 46 1.30 -1.54 -5.46
CA ILE A 46 2.60 -1.08 -5.00
C ILE A 46 2.33 0.22 -4.25
N VAL A 47 2.84 0.30 -3.02
CA VAL A 47 2.87 1.54 -2.24
C VAL A 47 4.32 1.97 -2.17
N ASP A 48 4.66 3.10 -2.78
CA ASP A 48 6.00 3.63 -2.85
C ASP A 48 6.06 5.10 -2.39
N ASP A 49 7.21 5.47 -1.83
CA ASP A 49 7.53 6.83 -1.40
C ASP A 49 8.74 7.33 -2.21
N PRO A 50 8.51 8.14 -3.26
CA PRO A 50 9.60 8.75 -4.02
C PRO A 50 10.28 9.90 -3.27
N ASP A 51 9.65 10.40 -2.19
CA ASP A 51 10.11 11.50 -1.35
C ASP A 51 10.83 11.00 -0.08
N ALA A 52 11.31 9.75 -0.11
CA ALA A 52 12.16 9.15 0.90
C ALA A 52 13.69 9.40 0.74
N PRO A 53 14.24 10.42 0.03
CA PRO A 53 15.68 10.57 -0.03
C PRO A 53 16.24 10.96 1.35
N ASP A 54 16.94 10.02 1.97
CA ASP A 54 17.94 10.26 3.00
C ASP A 54 18.99 11.23 2.41
N PRO A 55 19.41 12.29 3.13
CA PRO A 55 20.59 13.09 2.78
C PRO A 55 21.84 12.26 2.43
N ALA A 56 21.95 11.03 2.93
CA ALA A 56 23.03 10.07 2.64
C ALA A 56 22.78 9.18 1.40
N ALA A 57 21.54 9.06 0.90
CA ALA A 57 21.17 8.19 -0.23
C ALA A 57 20.11 8.85 -1.14
N PRO A 58 20.51 9.81 -2.00
CA PRO A 58 19.61 10.79 -2.61
C PRO A 58 18.68 10.28 -3.74
N LYS A 59 18.59 8.97 -4.00
CA LYS A 59 17.87 8.43 -5.19
C LYS A 59 17.29 7.02 -5.01
N MET A 60 16.65 6.70 -3.89
CA MET A 60 15.89 5.46 -3.79
C MET A 60 14.45 5.76 -3.41
N THR A 61 13.53 5.47 -4.35
CA THR A 61 12.11 5.29 -4.04
C THR A 61 12.00 4.19 -3.00
N TRP A 62 11.30 4.46 -1.90
CA TRP A 62 11.11 3.49 -0.83
C TRP A 62 9.80 2.74 -1.01
N VAL A 63 9.88 1.43 -1.24
CA VAL A 63 8.71 0.57 -1.40
C VAL A 63 8.24 0.12 -0.03
N HIS A 64 7.01 0.53 0.31
CA HIS A 64 6.32 0.23 1.57
C HIS A 64 5.52 -1.08 1.51
N TRP A 65 4.96 -1.43 0.35
CA TRP A 65 4.16 -2.64 0.21
C TRP A 65 4.06 -3.10 -1.24
N VAL A 66 4.10 -4.42 -1.45
CA VAL A 66 3.96 -5.05 -2.77
C VAL A 66 3.00 -6.21 -2.65
N LEU A 67 1.91 -6.16 -3.42
CA LEU A 67 0.98 -7.27 -3.61
C LEU A 67 0.79 -7.55 -5.09
N TYR A 68 0.69 -8.83 -5.46
CA TYR A 68 0.44 -9.25 -6.84
C TYR A 68 -0.46 -10.49 -6.86
N ASN A 69 -0.94 -10.87 -8.05
CA ASN A 69 -1.94 -11.92 -8.24
C ASN A 69 -3.26 -11.67 -7.48
N ILE A 70 -3.58 -10.41 -7.17
CA ILE A 70 -4.88 -10.07 -6.58
C ILE A 70 -5.97 -10.44 -7.60
N PRO A 71 -7.01 -11.20 -7.23
CA PRO A 71 -8.10 -11.54 -8.13
C PRO A 71 -8.77 -10.28 -8.70
N PRO A 72 -9.11 -10.24 -10.00
CA PRO A 72 -9.78 -9.09 -10.60
C PRO A 72 -11.20 -8.89 -10.05
N THR A 73 -11.77 -9.90 -9.38
CA THR A 73 -13.06 -9.84 -8.68
C THR A 73 -12.97 -9.22 -7.28
N ALA A 74 -11.77 -9.04 -6.72
CA ALA A 74 -11.59 -8.35 -5.47
C ALA A 74 -11.97 -6.88 -5.63
N THR A 75 -12.56 -6.28 -4.60
CA THR A 75 -13.03 -4.88 -4.60
C THR A 75 -12.24 -3.99 -3.65
N GLY A 76 -11.26 -4.55 -2.93
CA GLY A 76 -10.53 -3.82 -1.90
C GLY A 76 -9.71 -4.72 -0.98
N LEU A 77 -9.10 -4.07 0.02
CA LEU A 77 -8.39 -4.65 1.16
C LEU A 77 -8.95 -4.04 2.45
N PRO A 78 -9.19 -4.83 3.49
CA PRO A 78 -9.55 -4.29 4.79
C PRO A 78 -8.38 -3.50 5.40
N GLU A 79 -8.68 -2.70 6.42
CA GLU A 79 -7.64 -2.13 7.28
C GLU A 79 -6.83 -3.25 7.94
N GLY A 80 -5.52 -3.07 8.06
CA GLY A 80 -4.62 -4.07 8.65
C GLY A 80 -4.56 -5.37 7.86
N ALA A 81 -4.74 -5.30 6.54
CA ALA A 81 -4.63 -6.46 5.68
C ALA A 81 -3.24 -7.09 5.76
N ALA A 82 -3.22 -8.38 6.06
CA ALA A 82 -2.02 -9.22 6.12
C ALA A 82 -2.31 -10.56 5.41
N ALA A 83 -1.30 -11.42 5.22
CA ALA A 83 -1.41 -12.71 4.54
C ALA A 83 -2.71 -13.50 4.78
N GLY A 84 -3.24 -13.51 6.01
CA GLY A 84 -4.47 -14.23 6.37
C GLY A 84 -5.80 -13.57 5.96
N SER A 85 -5.79 -12.29 5.58
CA SER A 85 -6.99 -11.50 5.24
C SER A 85 -6.94 -10.93 3.81
N LEU A 86 -5.93 -11.31 3.02
CA LEU A 86 -5.84 -10.92 1.61
C LEU A 86 -6.85 -11.72 0.76
N PRO A 87 -7.33 -11.15 -0.36
CA PRO A 87 -8.10 -11.90 -1.33
C PRO A 87 -7.36 -13.17 -1.77
N GLY A 88 -8.08 -14.29 -1.87
CA GLY A 88 -7.45 -15.58 -2.17
C GLY A 88 -6.63 -15.56 -3.46
N GLY A 89 -5.41 -16.11 -3.41
CA GLY A 89 -4.46 -16.10 -4.54
C GLY A 89 -3.55 -14.88 -4.60
N THR A 90 -3.78 -13.86 -3.77
CA THR A 90 -2.85 -12.73 -3.61
C THR A 90 -1.53 -13.22 -3.01
N LEU A 91 -0.43 -12.71 -3.53
CA LEU A 91 0.92 -12.95 -3.05
C LEU A 91 1.57 -11.64 -2.62
N GLU A 92 2.41 -11.71 -1.59
CA GLU A 92 3.17 -10.56 -1.08
C GLU A 92 4.59 -10.58 -1.67
N GLY A 93 5.07 -9.40 -2.08
CA GLY A 93 6.46 -9.19 -2.50
C GLY A 93 7.32 -8.63 -1.37
N THR A 94 8.62 -8.88 -1.42
CA THR A 94 9.58 -8.27 -0.48
C THR A 94 9.72 -6.78 -0.77
N ASN A 95 9.51 -5.95 0.24
CA ASN A 95 9.67 -4.49 0.19
C ASN A 95 11.07 -4.05 0.69
N ASP A 96 11.32 -2.73 0.77
CA ASP A 96 12.65 -2.21 1.17
C ASP A 96 12.98 -2.40 2.65
N PHE A 97 11.97 -2.69 3.49
CA PHE A 97 12.17 -3.19 4.86
C PHE A 97 12.63 -4.66 4.91
N ARG A 98 12.85 -5.30 3.76
CA ARG A 98 13.20 -6.72 3.60
C ARG A 98 12.13 -7.66 4.19
N ARG A 99 10.86 -7.25 4.16
CA ARG A 99 9.70 -8.05 4.60
C ARG A 99 8.65 -8.14 3.52
N ALA A 100 7.88 -9.23 3.54
CA ALA A 100 6.71 -9.41 2.67
C ALA A 100 5.44 -9.05 3.46
N ALA A 101 5.33 -7.78 3.83
CA ALA A 101 4.22 -7.22 4.59
C ALA A 101 4.20 -5.70 4.42
N TYR A 102 3.06 -5.06 4.68
CA TYR A 102 2.96 -3.59 4.73
C TYR A 102 3.98 -3.01 5.72
N GLY A 103 4.58 -1.88 5.39
CA GLY A 103 5.21 -1.00 6.37
C GLY A 103 4.88 0.44 6.11
N GLY A 104 4.44 1.14 7.14
CA GLY A 104 3.94 2.50 7.06
C GLY A 104 5.05 3.53 6.84
N PRO A 105 4.67 4.74 6.41
CA PRO A 105 5.58 5.85 6.27
C PRO A 105 6.21 6.20 7.63
N CYS A 106 7.51 6.47 7.60
CA CYS A 106 8.27 6.94 8.75
C CYS A 106 9.25 8.03 8.31
N PRO A 107 8.76 9.16 7.78
CA PRO A 107 9.63 10.21 7.30
C PRO A 107 10.48 10.76 8.46
N PRO A 108 11.74 11.18 8.19
CA PRO A 108 12.54 11.83 9.21
C PRO A 108 11.80 13.05 9.75
N VAL A 109 11.80 13.21 11.08
CA VAL A 109 11.23 14.39 11.72
C VAL A 109 11.98 15.61 11.17
N MET A 110 11.28 16.47 10.43
CA MET A 110 11.75 17.83 10.21
C MET A 110 11.88 18.47 11.58
N ARG A 111 13.12 18.62 12.07
CA ARG A 111 13.45 19.44 13.23
C ARG A 111 13.60 20.89 12.80
#